data_AF-A0A9X8H3V4-F1
#
_entry.id   AF-A0A9X8H3V4-F1
#
_cell.length_a   1.000
_cell.length_b   1.000
_cell.length_c   1.000
_cell.angle_alpha   90.00
_cell.angle_beta   90.00
_cell.angle_gamma   90.00
#
_symmetry.space_group_name_H-M   'P 1'
#
loop_
_entity.id
_entity.type
_entity.pdbx_description
1 polymer ?
#
loop_
_entity_poly.entity_id
_entity_poly.type
_entity_poly.pdbx_seq_one_letter_code
_entity_poly.pdbx_strand_id
1 'polypeptide(L)'
;MDLTVGLRCEISGKRRGEVAYIGPVQGIPAGEWAGIRLDLPFGKNDGTQGSQRYFDCQPLHGVFVRPESVNVSGDFPPFLVVQDDASLEEKVRLVEDARAAQRQQTSQRQKAQASTTSFTSRAEAVDAFWSEFNDKEANVRRTLESIEAASPDVGHSLDSLCTDVHGLRDLAAAATIFLPPYDIRATQAVTHRLLQAIDAKRTALAPRKKFTFKARAKLKTAGGTPLPPPPPPLPAFTPSLAAHDHELVYADQSNTVLHITAADMPDLNFARLSHCIIVIPVMTSAIRGTELSHCTIYTGPIQGSLWLENCSNCTF
;
A
#
# COMPACT_ATOMS: atom_id res chain seq x y z
N MET A 1 19.20 -24.77 18.79
CA MET A 1 19.15 -25.53 17.52
C MET A 1 20.32 -24.99 16.72
N ASP A 2 21.31 -25.84 16.50
CA ASP A 2 22.60 -25.39 16.00
C ASP A 2 22.55 -25.42 14.47
N LEU A 3 22.46 -24.24 13.86
CA LEU A 3 22.54 -24.09 12.42
C LEU A 3 23.98 -24.38 12.00
N THR A 4 24.18 -25.33 11.08
CA THR A 4 25.50 -25.65 10.53
C THR A 4 25.51 -25.60 9.01
N VAL A 5 26.68 -25.28 8.45
CA VAL A 5 26.89 -25.25 6.99
C VAL A 5 26.75 -26.67 6.43
N GLY A 6 26.12 -26.78 5.26
CA GLY A 6 25.80 -28.04 4.60
C GLY A 6 24.42 -28.60 4.95
N LEU A 7 23.71 -28.02 5.92
CA LEU A 7 22.36 -28.47 6.26
C LEU A 7 21.35 -28.05 5.20
N ARG A 8 20.42 -28.96 4.92
CA ARG A 8 19.24 -28.70 4.12
C ARG A 8 18.25 -27.87 4.92
N CYS A 9 17.72 -26.84 4.29
CA CYS A 9 16.84 -25.89 4.95
C CYS A 9 15.72 -25.38 4.04
N GLU A 10 14.68 -24.88 4.69
CA GLU A 10 13.62 -24.11 4.08
C GLU A 10 13.57 -22.71 4.69
N ILE A 11 13.51 -21.69 3.85
CA ILE A 11 13.33 -20.29 4.26
C ILE A 11 11.92 -19.81 3.92
N SER A 12 11.60 -18.59 4.35
CA SER A 12 10.31 -17.93 4.09
C SER A 12 9.88 -18.02 2.61
N GLY A 13 8.61 -18.37 2.42
CA GLY A 13 8.02 -18.60 1.09
C GLY A 13 8.25 -20.01 0.52
N LYS A 14 8.54 -21.01 1.36
CA LYS A 14 8.80 -22.41 0.96
C LYS A 14 9.97 -22.56 -0.03
N ARG A 15 10.93 -21.64 0.02
CA ARG A 15 12.14 -21.71 -0.79
C ARG A 15 13.13 -22.61 -0.07
N ARG A 16 13.59 -23.65 -0.77
CA ARG A 16 14.49 -24.65 -0.22
C ARG A 16 15.90 -24.46 -0.74
N GLY A 17 16.85 -24.88 0.07
CA GLY A 17 18.25 -24.78 -0.27
C GLY A 17 19.14 -25.42 0.79
N GLU A 18 20.41 -25.08 0.70
CA GLU A 18 21.46 -25.55 1.58
C GLU A 18 22.12 -24.35 2.26
N VAL A 19 22.38 -24.48 3.56
CA VAL A 19 23.13 -23.46 4.30
C VAL A 19 24.57 -23.48 3.81
N ALA A 20 25.01 -22.40 3.16
CA ALA A 20 26.34 -22.30 2.55
C ALA A 20 27.30 -21.42 3.36
N TYR A 21 26.79 -20.56 4.24
CA TYR A 21 27.59 -19.67 5.08
C TYR A 21 26.87 -19.34 6.39
N ILE A 22 27.61 -19.20 7.49
CA ILE A 22 27.10 -18.69 8.77
C ILE A 22 28.14 -17.72 9.34
N GLY A 23 27.75 -16.48 9.60
CA GLY A 23 28.64 -15.49 10.17
C GLY A 23 28.25 -14.04 9.85
N PRO A 24 29.09 -13.08 10.25
CA PRO A 24 28.88 -11.67 9.94
C PRO A 24 29.12 -11.38 8.46
N VAL A 25 28.28 -10.53 7.87
CA VAL A 25 28.35 -10.13 6.46
C VAL A 25 28.55 -8.61 6.37
N GLN A 26 29.59 -8.19 5.67
CA GLN A 26 29.90 -6.79 5.41
C GLN A 26 28.84 -6.15 4.50
N GLY A 27 28.50 -4.90 4.78
CA GLY A 27 27.55 -4.13 3.98
C GLY A 27 26.07 -4.41 4.27
N ILE A 28 25.76 -5.17 5.33
CA ILE A 28 24.41 -5.36 5.89
C ILE A 28 24.44 -5.22 7.42
N PRO A 29 23.28 -5.08 8.10
CA PRO A 29 23.25 -4.84 9.55
C PRO A 29 24.08 -5.83 10.35
N ALA A 30 24.74 -5.34 11.41
CA ALA A 30 25.58 -6.15 12.27
C ALA A 30 24.82 -7.36 12.89
N GLY A 31 25.59 -8.39 13.21
CA GLY A 31 25.10 -9.66 13.76
C GLY A 31 25.34 -10.83 12.82
N GLU A 32 24.86 -12.00 13.21
CA GLU A 32 25.03 -13.24 12.48
C GLU A 32 24.01 -13.37 11.33
N TRP A 33 24.48 -13.87 10.19
CA TRP A 33 23.71 -14.12 8.99
C TRP A 33 23.98 -15.52 8.47
N ALA A 34 22.93 -16.14 7.93
CA ALA A 34 23.02 -17.40 7.22
C ALA A 34 22.92 -17.12 5.72
N GLY A 35 23.97 -17.48 4.97
CA GLY A 35 23.96 -17.51 3.51
C GLY A 35 23.40 -18.84 3.03
N ILE A 36 22.31 -18.79 2.25
CA ILE A 36 21.61 -19.97 1.74
C ILE A 36 21.81 -20.05 0.23
N ARG A 37 22.27 -21.21 -0.24
CA ARG A 37 22.28 -21.60 -1.64
C ARG A 37 20.95 -22.26 -1.97
N LEU A 38 20.10 -21.54 -2.69
CA LEU A 38 18.77 -22.01 -3.09
C LEU A 38 18.87 -23.01 -4.24
N ASP A 39 17.95 -23.97 -4.25
CA ASP A 39 17.84 -24.94 -5.34
C ASP A 39 17.35 -24.30 -6.65
N LEU A 40 16.60 -23.19 -6.55
CA LEU A 40 15.98 -22.47 -7.67
C LEU A 40 16.38 -20.98 -7.66
N PRO A 41 16.32 -20.27 -8.82
CA PRO A 41 16.78 -18.88 -8.97
C PRO A 41 15.82 -17.85 -8.35
N PHE A 42 15.53 -17.97 -7.05
CA PHE A 42 14.66 -17.09 -6.25
C PHE A 42 15.41 -16.31 -5.16
N GLY A 43 16.73 -16.25 -5.29
CA GLY A 43 17.66 -15.50 -4.47
C GLY A 43 17.86 -14.08 -4.95
N LYS A 44 18.75 -13.37 -4.26
CA LYS A 44 19.05 -11.95 -4.49
C LYS A 44 20.47 -11.71 -5.00
N ASN A 45 21.36 -12.69 -4.81
CA ASN A 45 22.77 -12.60 -5.18
C ASN A 45 23.29 -13.95 -5.71
N ASP A 46 24.56 -13.98 -6.06
CA ASP A 46 25.33 -15.16 -6.50
C ASP A 46 26.27 -15.68 -5.38
N GLY A 47 25.96 -15.35 -4.12
CA GLY A 47 26.79 -15.65 -2.95
C GLY A 47 27.81 -14.55 -2.61
N THR A 48 27.72 -13.40 -3.28
CA THR A 48 28.45 -12.18 -2.96
C THR A 48 27.57 -11.16 -2.24
N GLN A 49 28.20 -10.31 -1.42
CA GLN A 49 27.60 -9.09 -0.88
C GLN A 49 28.61 -7.95 -1.02
N GLY A 50 28.29 -6.95 -1.84
CA GLY A 50 29.24 -5.90 -2.22
C GLY A 50 30.40 -6.47 -3.05
N SER A 51 31.63 -6.23 -2.62
CA SER A 51 32.84 -6.77 -3.26
C SER A 51 33.33 -8.09 -2.65
N GLN A 52 32.70 -8.58 -1.59
CA GLN A 52 33.14 -9.78 -0.87
C GLN A 52 32.28 -11.00 -1.24
N ARG A 53 32.95 -12.11 -1.55
CA ARG A 53 32.32 -13.41 -1.76
C ARG A 53 32.31 -14.22 -0.46
N TYR A 54 31.16 -14.79 -0.13
CA TYR A 54 30.97 -15.61 1.08
C TYR A 54 30.77 -17.09 0.73
N PHE A 55 30.06 -17.36 -0.36
CA PHE A 55 29.86 -18.71 -0.89
C PHE A 55 29.67 -18.65 -2.41
N ASP A 56 29.78 -19.80 -3.06
CA ASP A 56 29.57 -19.92 -4.51
C ASP A 56 28.18 -20.44 -4.83
N CYS A 57 27.48 -19.77 -5.74
CA CYS A 57 26.25 -20.25 -6.35
C CYS A 57 25.97 -19.54 -7.69
N GLN A 58 25.00 -20.04 -8.45
CA GLN A 58 24.55 -19.39 -9.68
C GLN A 58 23.90 -18.03 -9.39
N PRO A 59 23.86 -17.09 -10.36
CA PRO A 59 23.15 -15.83 -10.21
C PRO A 59 21.70 -16.05 -9.77
N LEU A 60 21.24 -15.27 -8.79
CA LEU A 60 19.91 -15.40 -8.18
C LEU A 60 19.70 -16.70 -7.39
N HIS A 61 20.73 -17.47 -7.03
CA HIS A 61 20.58 -18.62 -6.13
C HIS A 61 21.02 -18.30 -4.69
N GLY A 62 21.69 -17.19 -4.45
CA GLY A 62 22.18 -16.81 -3.13
C GLY A 62 21.23 -15.88 -2.39
N VAL A 63 21.05 -16.10 -1.09
CA VAL A 63 20.32 -15.20 -0.20
C VAL A 63 20.92 -15.19 1.20
N PHE A 64 21.02 -14.02 1.83
CA PHE A 64 21.37 -13.88 3.24
C PHE A 64 20.11 -13.66 4.07
N VAL A 65 19.91 -14.48 5.09
CA VAL A 65 18.79 -14.40 6.04
C VAL A 65 19.28 -14.49 7.47
N ARG A 66 18.46 -14.09 8.44
CA ARG A 66 18.78 -14.32 9.86
C ARG A 66 18.67 -15.82 10.18
N PRO A 67 19.55 -16.38 11.02
CA PRO A 67 19.48 -17.80 11.42
C PRO A 67 18.10 -18.25 11.92
N GLU A 68 17.38 -17.36 12.62
CA GLU A 68 16.00 -17.58 13.11
C GLU A 68 14.95 -17.78 12.01
N SER A 69 15.25 -17.34 10.78
CA SER A 69 14.37 -17.49 9.62
C SER A 69 14.66 -18.76 8.79
N VAL A 70 15.61 -19.58 9.24
CA VAL A 70 16.03 -20.81 8.57
C VAL A 70 15.43 -22.01 9.29
N ASN A 71 14.53 -22.73 8.62
CA ASN A 71 13.99 -23.97 9.14
C ASN A 71 14.87 -25.14 8.71
N VAL A 72 15.47 -25.84 9.68
CA VAL A 72 16.26 -27.08 9.49
C VAL A 72 15.63 -28.30 10.15
N SER A 73 14.42 -28.17 10.69
CA SER A 73 13.76 -29.21 11.50
C SER A 73 13.07 -30.31 10.68
N GLY A 74 13.00 -30.16 9.36
CA GLY A 74 12.36 -31.10 8.45
C GLY A 74 13.35 -31.75 7.47
N ASP A 75 12.89 -32.82 6.83
CA ASP A 75 13.59 -33.38 5.67
C ASP A 75 13.30 -32.51 4.44
N PHE A 76 14.30 -31.75 4.00
CA PHE A 76 14.22 -30.83 2.85
C PHE A 76 15.08 -31.34 1.70
N PRO A 77 14.70 -32.45 1.03
CA PRO A 77 15.45 -32.95 -0.10
C PRO A 77 15.57 -31.87 -1.17
N PRO A 78 16.69 -31.83 -1.92
CA PRO A 78 16.85 -30.91 -3.03
C PRO A 78 15.67 -31.06 -4.00
N PHE A 79 15.10 -29.92 -4.41
CA PHE A 79 14.25 -29.94 -5.60
C PHE A 79 15.10 -30.49 -6.73
N LEU A 80 14.67 -31.64 -7.28
CA LEU A 80 15.40 -32.43 -8.28
C LEU A 80 16.18 -31.51 -9.22
N VAL A 81 17.50 -31.44 -9.02
CA VAL A 81 18.40 -30.91 -10.02
C VAL A 81 18.30 -31.91 -11.15
N VAL A 82 17.54 -31.58 -12.19
CA VAL A 82 17.56 -32.33 -13.43
C VAL A 82 19.03 -32.35 -13.86
N GLN A 83 19.64 -33.52 -13.83
CA GLN A 83 21.03 -33.72 -14.24
C GLN A 83 21.24 -33.04 -15.60
N ASP A 84 22.39 -32.38 -15.75
CA ASP A 84 22.70 -31.38 -16.77
C ASP A 84 22.83 -31.91 -18.22
N ASP A 85 22.26 -33.09 -18.52
CA ASP A 85 22.30 -33.70 -19.87
C ASP A 85 21.05 -33.38 -20.73
N ALA A 86 20.08 -32.64 -20.18
CA ALA A 86 18.87 -32.25 -20.89
C ALA A 86 19.02 -30.89 -21.59
N SER A 87 18.63 -30.82 -22.87
CA SER A 87 18.58 -29.58 -23.68
C SER A 87 17.79 -28.49 -22.95
N LEU A 88 18.14 -27.22 -23.18
CA LEU A 88 17.44 -26.06 -22.63
C LEU A 88 15.92 -26.14 -22.88
N GLU A 89 15.53 -26.72 -24.02
CA GLU A 89 14.13 -26.95 -24.42
C GLU A 89 13.42 -27.96 -23.53
N GLU A 90 14.13 -29.01 -23.11
CA GLU A 90 13.59 -30.04 -22.22
C GLU A 90 13.47 -29.54 -20.78
N LYS A 91 14.41 -28.70 -20.34
CA LYS A 91 14.33 -27.99 -19.05
C LYS A 91 13.17 -26.99 -19.03
N VAL A 92 12.95 -26.25 -20.12
CA VAL A 92 11.79 -25.34 -20.25
C VAL A 92 10.49 -26.14 -20.21
N ARG A 93 10.39 -27.26 -20.92
CA ARG A 93 9.21 -28.13 -20.89
C ARG A 93 8.96 -28.71 -19.50
N LEU A 94 9.98 -29.17 -18.78
CA LEU A 94 9.86 -29.65 -17.41
C LEU A 94 9.39 -28.56 -16.44
N VAL A 95 9.88 -27.33 -16.59
CA VAL A 95 9.44 -26.19 -15.78
C VAL A 95 8.01 -25.77 -16.14
N GLU A 96 7.62 -25.83 -17.41
CA GLU A 96 6.26 -25.54 -17.87
C GLU A 96 5.27 -26.63 -17.43
N ASP A 97 5.65 -27.90 -17.52
CA ASP A 97 4.87 -29.03 -17.03
C ASP A 97 4.77 -29.03 -15.50
N ALA A 98 5.85 -28.69 -14.78
CA ALA A 98 5.80 -28.50 -13.34
C ALA A 98 4.91 -27.31 -12.96
N ARG A 99 4.95 -26.20 -13.71
CA ARG A 99 4.03 -25.07 -13.53
C ARG A 99 2.59 -25.45 -13.88
N ALA A 100 2.36 -26.27 -14.89
CA ALA A 100 1.04 -26.76 -15.29
C ALA A 100 0.47 -27.75 -14.27
N ALA A 101 1.30 -28.66 -13.75
CA ALA A 101 0.96 -29.58 -12.67
C ALA A 101 0.70 -28.81 -11.37
N GLN A 102 1.50 -27.78 -11.07
CA GLN A 102 1.26 -26.90 -9.93
C GLN A 102 -0.06 -26.15 -10.11
N ARG A 103 -0.37 -25.62 -11.30
CA ARG A 103 -1.70 -25.03 -11.64
C ARG A 103 -2.83 -26.05 -11.48
N GLN A 104 -2.65 -27.30 -11.91
CA GLN A 104 -3.64 -28.36 -11.73
C GLN A 104 -3.80 -28.74 -10.25
N GLN A 105 -2.74 -28.70 -9.45
CA GLN A 105 -2.77 -29.01 -8.01
C GLN A 105 -3.37 -27.85 -7.19
N THR A 106 -3.16 -26.58 -7.58
CA THR A 106 -3.94 -25.44 -7.04
C THR A 106 -5.40 -25.53 -7.49
N SER A 107 -5.68 -25.92 -8.73
CA SER A 107 -7.07 -26.15 -9.20
C SER A 107 -7.75 -27.34 -8.53
N GLN A 108 -7.04 -28.42 -8.18
CA GLN A 108 -7.59 -29.55 -7.42
C GLN A 108 -7.75 -29.24 -5.94
N ARG A 109 -6.83 -28.49 -5.31
CA ARG A 109 -7.02 -27.95 -3.94
C ARG A 109 -8.16 -26.94 -3.88
N GLN A 110 -8.33 -26.12 -4.92
CA GLN A 110 -9.51 -25.26 -5.08
C GLN A 110 -10.78 -26.10 -5.28
N LYS A 111 -10.75 -27.19 -6.06
CA LYS A 111 -11.90 -28.11 -6.23
C LYS A 111 -12.29 -28.86 -4.96
N ALA A 112 -11.34 -29.19 -4.08
CA ALA A 112 -11.61 -29.85 -2.80
C ALA A 112 -12.04 -28.87 -1.68
N GLN A 113 -11.74 -27.57 -1.82
CA GLN A 113 -12.29 -26.52 -0.96
C GLN A 113 -13.57 -25.87 -1.53
N ALA A 114 -13.91 -26.13 -2.80
CA ALA A 114 -15.13 -25.71 -3.48
C ALA A 114 -16.38 -26.54 -3.14
N SER A 115 -16.28 -27.53 -2.24
CA SER A 115 -17.43 -28.32 -1.78
C SER A 115 -18.16 -27.70 -0.58
N THR A 116 -17.86 -26.45 -0.20
CA THR A 116 -18.60 -25.80 0.91
C THR A 116 -19.11 -24.39 0.66
N THR A 117 -18.70 -23.63 -0.37
CA THR A 117 -19.40 -22.37 -0.71
C THR A 117 -19.30 -22.03 -2.19
N SER A 118 -20.44 -21.65 -2.77
CA SER A 118 -20.66 -21.36 -4.19
C SER A 118 -19.72 -20.30 -4.75
N PHE A 119 -19.01 -20.60 -5.84
CA PHE A 119 -18.38 -19.58 -6.67
C PHE A 119 -19.44 -18.87 -7.51
N THR A 120 -19.87 -17.69 -7.07
CA THR A 120 -20.27 -16.63 -8.01
C THR A 120 -19.02 -16.15 -8.74
N SER A 121 -19.11 -15.92 -10.05
CA SER A 121 -17.99 -15.35 -10.81
C SER A 121 -17.56 -14.00 -10.20
N ARG A 122 -16.30 -13.56 -10.37
CA ARG A 122 -15.85 -12.24 -9.87
C ARG A 122 -16.77 -11.11 -10.35
N ALA A 123 -17.32 -11.24 -11.56
CA ALA A 123 -18.32 -10.32 -12.10
C ALA A 123 -19.62 -10.36 -11.29
N GLU A 124 -20.17 -11.55 -11.03
CA GLU A 124 -21.35 -11.73 -10.17
C GLU A 124 -21.13 -11.23 -8.74
N ALA A 125 -19.92 -11.36 -8.18
CA ALA A 125 -19.58 -10.82 -6.87
C ALA A 125 -19.56 -9.27 -6.86
N VAL A 126 -19.04 -8.65 -7.93
CA VAL A 126 -19.08 -7.19 -8.12
C VAL A 126 -20.52 -6.70 -8.32
N ASP A 127 -21.31 -7.40 -9.13
CA ASP A 127 -22.72 -7.05 -9.38
C ASP A 127 -23.57 -7.21 -8.11
N ALA A 128 -23.39 -8.31 -7.37
CA ALA A 128 -24.06 -8.53 -6.09
C ALA A 128 -23.68 -7.46 -5.06
N PHE A 129 -22.39 -7.11 -4.99
CA PHE A 129 -21.93 -6.01 -4.14
C PHE A 129 -22.62 -4.70 -4.49
N TRP A 130 -22.63 -4.31 -5.78
CA TRP A 130 -23.23 -3.05 -6.20
C TRP A 130 -24.74 -3.02 -5.98
N SER A 131 -25.42 -4.16 -6.14
CA SER A 131 -26.84 -4.28 -5.77
C SER A 131 -27.03 -3.99 -4.28
N GLU A 132 -26.33 -4.71 -3.40
CA GLU A 132 -26.47 -4.54 -1.94
C GLU A 132 -26.08 -3.12 -1.49
N PHE A 133 -24.99 -2.59 -2.04
CA PHE A 133 -24.47 -1.26 -1.70
C PHE A 133 -25.46 -0.16 -2.11
N ASN A 134 -25.99 -0.22 -3.33
CA ASN A 134 -26.96 0.76 -3.82
C ASN A 134 -28.31 0.66 -3.09
N ASP A 135 -28.74 -0.55 -2.72
CA ASP A 135 -29.97 -0.75 -1.95
C ASP A 135 -29.85 -0.13 -0.55
N LYS A 136 -28.73 -0.37 0.14
CA LYS A 136 -28.44 0.25 1.44
C LYS A 136 -28.29 1.77 1.33
N GLU A 137 -27.62 2.28 0.29
CA GLU A 137 -27.49 3.70 0.05
C GLU A 137 -28.85 4.39 -0.19
N ALA A 138 -29.71 3.78 -1.02
CA ALA A 138 -31.06 4.27 -1.27
C ALA A 138 -31.92 4.27 0.01
N ASN A 139 -31.75 3.28 0.88
CA ASN A 139 -32.44 3.22 2.16
C ASN A 139 -32.02 4.36 3.10
N VAL A 140 -30.71 4.61 3.23
CA VAL A 140 -30.17 5.74 4.00
C VAL A 140 -30.71 7.05 3.47
N ARG A 141 -30.69 7.25 2.15
CA ARG A 141 -31.18 8.49 1.51
C ARG A 141 -32.67 8.73 1.77
N ARG A 142 -33.49 7.70 1.58
CA ARG A 142 -34.95 7.77 1.83
C ARG A 142 -35.25 8.12 3.29
N THR A 143 -34.51 7.51 4.22
CA THR A 143 -34.70 7.74 5.65
C THR A 143 -34.26 9.15 6.03
N LEU A 144 -33.16 9.65 5.44
CA LEU A 144 -32.70 11.03 5.64
C LEU A 144 -33.72 12.08 5.15
N GLU A 145 -34.39 11.83 4.03
CA GLU A 145 -35.42 12.71 3.49
C GLU A 145 -36.70 12.71 4.35
N SER A 146 -37.05 11.57 4.95
CA SER A 146 -38.21 11.42 5.85
C SER A 146 -38.05 12.14 7.20
N ILE A 147 -36.81 12.46 7.61
CA ILE A 147 -36.56 13.14 8.88
C ILE A 147 -36.88 14.65 8.77
N GLU A 148 -37.99 15.03 9.41
CA GLU A 148 -38.45 16.41 9.56
C GLU A 148 -38.24 16.96 10.99
N ALA A 149 -38.24 18.29 11.12
CA ALA A 149 -37.95 19.02 12.36
C ALA A 149 -38.93 18.74 13.52
N ALA A 150 -40.11 18.17 13.23
CA ALA A 150 -41.16 17.92 14.21
C ALA A 150 -41.01 16.57 14.95
N SER A 151 -40.03 15.73 14.59
CA SER A 151 -39.83 14.45 15.26
C SER A 151 -39.11 14.65 16.61
N PRO A 152 -39.61 14.09 17.73
CA PRO A 152 -38.96 14.21 19.03
C PRO A 152 -37.63 13.42 19.12
N ASP A 153 -37.34 12.56 18.13
CA ASP A 153 -36.19 11.64 18.13
C ASP A 153 -35.21 11.86 16.95
N VAL A 154 -35.14 13.11 16.45
CA VAL A 154 -34.26 13.48 15.31
C VAL A 154 -32.80 13.12 15.60
N GLY A 155 -32.33 13.32 16.84
CA GLY A 155 -30.93 13.04 17.20
C GLY A 155 -30.56 11.57 17.03
N HIS A 156 -31.33 10.67 17.65
CA HIS A 156 -31.10 9.23 17.57
C HIS A 156 -31.30 8.69 16.14
N SER A 157 -32.26 9.25 15.39
CA SER A 157 -32.47 8.89 13.98
C SER A 157 -31.28 9.25 13.10
N LEU A 158 -30.66 10.42 13.30
CA LEU A 158 -29.46 10.83 12.58
C LEU A 158 -28.22 10.01 13.02
N ASP A 159 -28.12 9.66 14.31
CA ASP A 159 -27.02 8.81 14.81
C ASP A 159 -27.16 7.35 14.29
N SER A 160 -28.39 6.84 14.14
CA SER A 160 -28.67 5.57 13.47
C SER A 160 -28.23 5.61 12.01
N LEU A 161 -28.52 6.69 11.28
CA LEU A 161 -28.07 6.84 9.88
C LEU A 161 -26.54 6.92 9.78
N CYS A 162 -25.87 7.57 10.72
CA CYS A 162 -24.40 7.52 10.79
C CYS A 162 -23.89 6.08 10.94
N THR A 163 -24.56 5.27 11.75
CA THR A 163 -24.23 3.85 11.94
C THR A 163 -24.43 3.05 10.65
N ASP A 164 -25.53 3.29 9.93
CA ASP A 164 -25.79 2.64 8.63
C ASP A 164 -24.74 3.00 7.58
N VAL A 165 -24.27 4.26 7.55
CA VAL A 165 -23.20 4.69 6.64
C VAL A 165 -21.85 4.08 7.03
N HIS A 166 -21.57 3.87 8.32
CA HIS A 166 -20.40 3.08 8.73
C HIS A 166 -20.51 1.62 8.26
N GLY A 167 -21.70 1.02 8.32
CA GLY A 167 -21.95 -0.31 7.75
C GLY A 167 -21.70 -0.38 6.23
N LEU A 168 -22.07 0.67 5.48
CA LEU A 168 -21.71 0.80 4.06
C LEU A 168 -20.20 0.88 3.83
N ARG A 169 -19.47 1.58 4.71
CA ARG A 169 -18.00 1.65 4.66
C ARG A 169 -17.36 0.29 4.92
N ASP A 170 -17.88 -0.47 5.88
CA ASP A 170 -17.36 -1.79 6.23
C ASP A 170 -17.64 -2.81 5.12
N LEU A 171 -18.81 -2.73 4.46
CA LEU A 171 -19.09 -3.48 3.23
C LEU A 171 -18.09 -3.16 2.11
N ALA A 172 -17.83 -1.87 1.86
CA ALA A 172 -16.85 -1.46 0.86
C ALA A 172 -15.43 -1.93 1.21
N ALA A 173 -15.06 -1.94 2.49
CA ALA A 173 -13.77 -2.45 2.96
C ALA A 173 -13.64 -3.96 2.78
N ALA A 174 -14.68 -4.74 3.05
CA ALA A 174 -14.68 -6.19 2.78
C ALA A 174 -14.58 -6.48 1.27
N ALA A 175 -15.15 -5.60 0.45
CA ALA A 175 -15.19 -5.74 -1.00
C ALA A 175 -13.87 -5.35 -1.70
N THR A 176 -12.89 -4.74 -1.00
CA THR A 176 -11.59 -4.38 -1.60
C THR A 176 -10.80 -5.58 -2.13
N ILE A 177 -11.17 -6.79 -1.71
CA ILE A 177 -10.58 -8.05 -2.17
C ILE A 177 -10.88 -8.30 -3.66
N PHE A 178 -12.02 -7.82 -4.16
CA PHE A 178 -12.48 -8.10 -5.52
C PHE A 178 -12.91 -6.86 -6.33
N LEU A 179 -13.11 -5.70 -5.69
CA LEU A 179 -13.43 -4.44 -6.38
C LEU A 179 -12.19 -3.81 -7.05
N PRO A 180 -12.33 -3.30 -8.28
CA PRO A 180 -11.33 -2.43 -8.90
C PRO A 180 -11.11 -1.12 -8.11
N PRO A 181 -9.91 -0.50 -8.21
CA PRO A 181 -9.62 0.77 -7.54
C PRO A 181 -10.58 1.92 -7.88
N TYR A 182 -11.14 1.93 -9.11
CA TYR A 182 -12.15 2.92 -9.50
C TYR A 182 -13.45 2.77 -8.68
N ASP A 183 -13.90 1.53 -8.49
CA ASP A 183 -15.12 1.21 -7.74
C ASP A 183 -14.94 1.50 -6.24
N ILE A 184 -13.75 1.23 -5.70
CA ILE A 184 -13.41 1.60 -4.30
C ILE A 184 -13.52 3.12 -4.11
N ARG A 185 -13.01 3.93 -5.05
CA ARG A 185 -13.16 5.39 -4.97
C ARG A 185 -14.62 5.83 -5.09
N ALA A 186 -15.41 5.16 -5.94
CA ALA A 186 -16.83 5.46 -6.09
C ALA A 186 -17.59 5.21 -4.77
N THR A 187 -17.36 4.08 -4.09
CA THR A 187 -17.99 3.76 -2.79
C THR A 187 -17.60 4.76 -1.69
N GLN A 188 -16.32 5.19 -1.66
CA GLN A 188 -15.83 6.23 -0.75
C GLN A 188 -16.49 7.59 -1.01
N ALA A 189 -16.63 7.99 -2.28
CA ALA A 189 -17.29 9.24 -2.64
C ALA A 189 -18.76 9.27 -2.20
N VAL A 190 -19.46 8.14 -2.35
CA VAL A 190 -20.87 8.00 -1.94
C VAL A 190 -21.00 8.08 -0.42
N THR A 191 -20.23 7.30 0.34
CA THR A 191 -20.28 7.31 1.81
C THR A 191 -19.94 8.68 2.39
N HIS A 192 -18.95 9.38 1.82
CA HIS A 192 -18.61 10.75 2.23
C HIS A 192 -19.76 11.73 1.96
N ARG A 193 -20.41 11.65 0.79
CA ARG A 193 -21.56 12.49 0.45
C ARG A 193 -22.74 12.26 1.41
N LEU A 194 -23.02 11.02 1.79
CA LEU A 194 -24.08 10.70 2.76
C LEU A 194 -23.79 11.30 4.13
N LEU A 195 -22.56 11.17 4.64
CA LEU A 195 -22.17 11.78 5.92
C LEU A 195 -22.32 13.31 5.90
N GLN A 196 -21.90 13.97 4.81
CA GLN A 196 -22.10 15.41 4.63
C GLN A 196 -23.58 15.80 4.63
N ALA A 197 -24.44 15.00 3.99
CA ALA A 197 -25.88 15.26 3.97
C ALA A 197 -26.53 15.07 5.35
N ILE A 198 -26.08 14.07 6.13
CA ILE A 198 -26.53 13.85 7.50
C ILE A 198 -26.12 15.03 8.40
N ASP A 199 -24.88 15.51 8.30
CA ASP A 199 -24.40 16.66 9.08
C ASP A 199 -25.11 17.97 8.69
N ALA A 200 -25.35 18.19 7.39
CA ALA A 200 -26.15 19.30 6.90
C ALA A 200 -27.59 19.27 7.47
N LYS A 201 -28.21 18.08 7.54
CA LYS A 201 -29.52 17.92 8.20
C LYS A 201 -29.44 18.15 9.70
N ARG A 202 -28.40 17.65 10.37
CA ARG A 202 -28.17 17.85 11.81
C ARG A 202 -28.05 19.33 12.15
N THR A 203 -27.28 20.09 11.38
CA THR A 203 -27.09 21.53 11.57
C THR A 203 -28.35 22.34 11.23
N ALA A 204 -29.09 21.95 10.19
CA ALA A 204 -30.36 22.60 9.83
C ALA A 204 -31.46 22.39 10.89
N LEU A 205 -31.48 21.21 11.53
CA LEU A 205 -32.46 20.83 12.56
C LEU A 205 -31.98 21.16 13.99
N ALA A 206 -30.76 21.67 14.15
CA ALA A 206 -30.25 22.08 15.46
C ALA A 206 -31.10 23.22 16.03
N PRO A 207 -31.47 23.17 17.32
CA PRO A 207 -32.28 24.21 17.95
C PRO A 207 -31.54 25.55 17.86
N ARG A 208 -32.05 26.47 17.03
CA ARG A 208 -31.46 27.80 16.86
C ARG A 208 -31.52 28.52 18.19
N LYS A 209 -30.35 28.71 18.82
CA LYS A 209 -30.21 29.51 20.03
C LYS A 209 -30.63 30.96 19.73
N LYS A 210 -31.83 31.35 20.18
CA LYS A 210 -32.24 32.76 20.30
C LYS A 210 -31.45 33.41 21.44
N PHE A 211 -30.14 33.60 21.27
CA PHE A 211 -29.40 34.52 22.13
C PHE A 211 -29.66 35.95 21.62
N THR A 212 -30.69 36.57 22.18
CA THR A 212 -30.94 38.00 22.02
C THR A 212 -30.02 38.77 22.97
N PHE A 213 -28.84 39.17 22.52
CA PHE A 213 -28.05 40.18 23.24
C PHE A 213 -28.61 41.57 22.93
N LYS A 214 -29.33 42.15 23.91
CA LYS A 214 -29.67 43.58 23.92
C LYS A 214 -28.39 44.41 24.00
N ALA A 215 -28.09 45.18 22.96
CA ALA A 215 -27.07 46.23 23.00
C ALA A 215 -27.55 47.39 23.89
N ARG A 216 -26.76 47.79 24.89
CA ARG A 216 -26.91 49.07 25.60
C ARG A 216 -25.58 49.82 25.60
N ALA A 217 -25.67 51.11 25.29
CA ALA A 217 -24.55 51.99 24.96
C ALA A 217 -23.72 52.49 26.17
N LYS A 218 -22.42 52.70 25.88
CA LYS A 218 -21.41 53.64 26.40
C LYS A 218 -21.51 54.21 27.83
N LEU A 219 -20.40 54.06 28.58
CA LEU A 219 -19.84 55.15 29.42
C LEU A 219 -18.30 55.06 29.47
N LYS A 220 -17.65 56.23 29.39
CA LYS A 220 -16.19 56.45 29.48
C LYS A 220 -15.76 56.56 30.95
N THR A 221 -14.60 56.02 31.31
CA THR A 221 -13.70 56.63 32.33
C THR A 221 -12.25 56.18 32.16
N ALA A 222 -11.35 57.13 32.38
CA ALA A 222 -9.91 57.06 32.25
C ALA A 222 -9.23 56.48 33.50
N GLY A 223 -8.02 55.95 33.33
CA GLY A 223 -7.14 55.53 34.44
C GLY A 223 -6.03 54.62 33.93
N GLY A 224 -4.95 55.21 33.41
CA GLY A 224 -3.79 54.50 32.88
C GLY A 224 -2.82 54.08 33.98
N THR A 225 -2.51 52.78 33.99
CA THR A 225 -1.29 52.19 34.57
C THR A 225 -0.54 51.54 33.40
N PRO A 226 0.81 51.56 33.34
CA PRO A 226 1.55 51.27 32.11
C PRO A 226 1.39 49.81 31.71
N LEU A 227 0.97 49.58 30.46
CA LEU A 227 1.02 48.25 29.85
C LEU A 227 2.49 47.85 29.64
N PRO A 228 2.84 46.56 29.82
CA PRO A 228 4.12 46.03 29.36
C PRO A 228 4.30 46.28 27.86
N PRO A 229 5.54 46.40 27.35
CA PRO A 229 5.79 46.70 25.95
C PRO A 229 5.08 45.68 25.04
N PRO A 230 4.58 46.11 23.88
CA PRO A 230 3.86 45.23 22.98
C PRO A 230 4.78 44.07 22.60
N PRO A 231 4.26 42.82 22.55
CA PRO A 231 5.01 41.74 21.96
C PRO A 231 5.38 42.14 20.52
N PRO A 232 6.56 41.75 20.03
CA PRO A 232 6.99 42.07 18.67
C PRO A 232 5.89 41.65 17.67
N PRO A 233 5.76 42.37 16.55
CA PRO A 233 4.72 42.10 15.57
C PRO A 233 4.78 40.62 15.19
N LEU A 234 3.63 39.94 15.30
CA LEU A 234 3.49 38.59 14.80
C LEU A 234 3.99 38.57 13.35
N PRO A 235 4.82 37.58 12.97
CA PRO A 235 5.26 37.47 11.59
C PRO A 235 4.03 37.42 10.68
N ALA A 236 4.14 38.05 9.52
CA ALA A 236 3.08 38.09 8.52
C ALA A 236 2.51 36.67 8.33
N PHE A 237 1.18 36.58 8.27
CA PHE A 237 0.47 35.33 8.03
C PHE A 237 1.00 34.66 6.76
N THR A 238 1.92 33.72 6.92
CA THR A 238 2.29 32.76 5.90
C THR A 238 1.24 31.65 5.95
N PRO A 239 0.60 31.30 4.82
CA PRO A 239 -0.36 30.23 4.78
C PRO A 239 0.30 28.95 5.30
N SER A 240 -0.40 28.30 6.23
CA SER A 240 -0.04 27.01 6.81
C SER A 240 0.20 25.99 5.70
N LEU A 241 1.45 25.70 5.38
CA LEU A 241 1.83 24.37 4.93
C LEU A 241 2.39 23.65 6.15
N ALA A 242 1.55 22.88 6.82
CA ALA A 242 2.03 21.72 7.55
C ALA A 242 2.58 20.74 6.49
N ALA A 243 3.83 20.97 6.08
CA ALA A 243 4.61 20.04 5.30
C ALA A 243 4.75 18.76 6.14
N HIS A 244 4.11 17.69 5.69
CA HIS A 244 4.57 16.36 6.02
C HIS A 244 5.81 16.15 5.14
N ASP A 245 6.98 16.33 5.73
CA ASP A 245 8.28 16.54 5.08
C ASP A 245 8.89 15.24 4.52
N HIS A 246 8.10 14.45 3.78
CA HIS A 246 8.53 13.18 3.16
C HIS A 246 8.28 13.10 1.63
N GLU A 247 7.97 14.22 0.97
CA GLU A 247 7.73 14.28 -0.47
C GLU A 247 8.98 14.76 -1.22
N LEU A 248 9.59 13.89 -2.03
CA LEU A 248 10.71 14.25 -2.92
C LEU A 248 10.18 14.56 -4.32
N VAL A 249 10.30 15.82 -4.73
CA VAL A 249 9.85 16.31 -6.04
C VAL A 249 11.03 16.53 -6.98
N TYR A 250 10.99 15.92 -8.16
CA TYR A 250 11.92 16.08 -9.27
C TYR A 250 11.17 16.63 -10.49
N ALA A 251 11.39 17.90 -10.80
CA ALA A 251 10.68 18.58 -11.89
C ALA A 251 11.62 19.22 -12.92
N ASP A 252 11.13 19.40 -14.15
CA ASP A 252 11.75 20.21 -15.21
C ASP A 252 13.16 19.80 -15.63
N GLN A 253 13.44 18.49 -15.66
CA GLN A 253 14.75 17.97 -16.08
C GLN A 253 14.68 17.21 -17.40
N SER A 254 15.74 17.30 -18.20
CA SER A 254 15.86 16.61 -19.47
C SER A 254 17.22 15.94 -19.65
N ASN A 255 17.27 14.75 -20.27
CA ASN A 255 18.51 14.01 -20.56
C ASN A 255 19.36 13.66 -19.31
N THR A 256 18.71 13.40 -18.19
CA THR A 256 19.38 13.17 -16.90
C THR A 256 19.08 11.77 -16.36
N VAL A 257 20.08 11.16 -15.72
CA VAL A 257 19.89 9.92 -14.94
C VAL A 257 19.64 10.29 -13.47
N LEU A 258 18.44 9.99 -12.97
CA LEU A 258 18.02 10.23 -11.59
C LEU A 258 18.17 8.94 -10.79
N HIS A 259 19.07 8.91 -9.81
CA HIS A 259 19.26 7.77 -8.91
C HIS A 259 18.80 8.14 -7.49
N ILE A 260 17.70 7.53 -7.03
CA ILE A 260 16.99 7.95 -5.82
C ILE A 260 17.14 6.87 -4.74
N THR A 261 17.95 7.13 -3.72
CA THR A 261 18.29 6.16 -2.66
C THR A 261 17.79 6.57 -1.28
N ALA A 262 16.67 7.28 -1.21
CA ALA A 262 16.13 7.78 0.06
C ALA A 262 15.76 6.63 1.03
N ALA A 263 16.10 6.80 2.31
CA ALA A 263 15.96 5.76 3.34
C ALA A 263 14.54 5.64 3.93
N ASP A 264 13.75 6.72 3.88
CA ASP A 264 12.53 6.88 4.69
C ASP A 264 11.23 6.60 3.93
N MET A 265 11.26 5.75 2.89
CA MET A 265 10.10 5.46 2.02
C MET A 265 9.33 6.72 1.58
N PRO A 266 9.96 7.66 0.88
CA PRO A 266 9.31 8.92 0.53
C PRO A 266 8.26 8.76 -0.56
N ASP A 267 7.36 9.76 -0.62
CA ASP A 267 6.51 9.98 -1.78
C ASP A 267 7.34 10.66 -2.87
N LEU A 268 7.47 10.03 -4.04
CA LEU A 268 8.23 10.56 -5.17
C LEU A 268 7.30 11.24 -6.16
N ASN A 269 7.61 12.47 -6.54
CA ASN A 269 6.88 13.23 -7.54
C ASN A 269 7.81 13.61 -8.69
N PHE A 270 7.50 13.15 -9.89
CA PHE A 270 8.18 13.48 -11.14
C PHE A 270 7.27 14.38 -11.97
N ALA A 271 7.74 15.55 -12.37
CA ALA A 271 6.95 16.47 -13.18
C ALA A 271 7.75 17.01 -14.38
N ARG A 272 7.17 17.01 -15.59
CA ARG A 272 7.75 17.64 -16.78
C ARG A 272 9.19 17.17 -17.08
N LEU A 273 9.41 15.86 -17.05
CA LEU A 273 10.71 15.26 -17.38
C LEU A 273 10.75 14.80 -18.83
N SER A 274 11.91 14.94 -19.50
CA SER A 274 12.08 14.46 -20.88
C SER A 274 13.39 13.71 -21.10
N HIS A 275 13.36 12.53 -21.74
CA HIS A 275 14.56 11.71 -22.01
C HIS A 275 15.37 11.34 -20.75
N CYS A 276 14.70 11.13 -19.61
CA CYS A 276 15.36 10.86 -18.34
C CYS A 276 15.31 9.36 -17.98
N ILE A 277 16.37 8.84 -17.35
CA ILE A 277 16.38 7.48 -16.79
C ILE A 277 16.27 7.62 -15.27
N ILE A 278 15.22 7.07 -14.69
CA ILE A 278 14.90 7.19 -13.27
C ILE A 278 15.09 5.82 -12.63
N VAL A 279 15.96 5.72 -11.64
CA VAL A 279 16.29 4.47 -10.95
C VAL A 279 16.03 4.65 -9.46
N ILE A 280 15.06 3.90 -8.95
CA ILE A 280 14.58 3.95 -7.57
C ILE A 280 14.75 2.55 -6.99
N PRO A 281 15.94 2.18 -6.50
CA PRO A 281 16.20 0.85 -5.94
C PRO A 281 15.60 0.64 -4.54
N VAL A 282 15.01 1.69 -3.96
CA VAL A 282 14.46 1.71 -2.60
C VAL A 282 12.94 1.49 -2.61
N MET A 283 12.41 1.04 -1.47
CA MET A 283 10.96 0.89 -1.30
C MET A 283 10.33 2.27 -1.09
N THR A 284 9.26 2.59 -1.83
CA THR A 284 8.62 3.91 -1.82
C THR A 284 7.15 3.82 -1.46
N SER A 285 6.63 4.81 -0.75
CA SER A 285 5.21 4.89 -0.37
C SER A 285 4.32 5.17 -1.58
N ALA A 286 4.59 6.21 -2.35
CA ALA A 286 3.86 6.50 -3.58
C ALA A 286 4.77 7.12 -4.63
N ILE A 287 4.42 6.91 -5.90
CA ILE A 287 5.11 7.56 -7.03
C ILE A 287 4.06 8.29 -7.86
N ARG A 288 4.27 9.58 -8.10
CA ARG A 288 3.47 10.39 -9.01
C ARG A 288 4.35 10.86 -10.16
N GLY A 289 3.89 10.67 -11.39
CA GLY A 289 4.53 11.17 -12.61
C GLY A 289 3.55 12.01 -13.41
N THR A 290 3.87 13.26 -13.68
CA THR A 290 3.07 14.18 -14.50
C THR A 290 3.90 14.68 -15.67
N GLU A 291 3.36 14.63 -16.89
CA GLU A 291 3.99 15.20 -18.10
C GLU A 291 5.40 14.64 -18.39
N LEU A 292 5.58 13.31 -18.31
CA LEU A 292 6.85 12.66 -18.64
C LEU A 292 6.94 12.33 -20.14
N SER A 293 8.09 12.50 -20.77
CA SER A 293 8.27 12.20 -22.20
C SER A 293 9.58 11.45 -22.48
N HIS A 294 9.52 10.29 -23.15
CA HIS A 294 10.72 9.48 -23.47
C HIS A 294 11.55 9.08 -22.23
N CYS A 295 10.91 8.90 -21.07
CA CYS A 295 11.59 8.55 -19.83
C CYS A 295 11.54 7.04 -19.56
N THR A 296 12.60 6.48 -18.98
CA THR A 296 12.64 5.09 -18.52
C THR A 296 12.71 5.06 -17.00
N ILE A 297 11.74 4.44 -16.34
CA ILE A 297 11.65 4.35 -14.89
C ILE A 297 11.91 2.90 -14.48
N TYR A 298 12.86 2.70 -13.59
CA TYR A 298 13.17 1.45 -12.92
C TYR A 298 12.87 1.64 -11.44
N THR A 299 11.77 1.06 -10.97
CA THR A 299 11.32 1.21 -9.60
C THR A 299 11.36 -0.10 -8.82
N GLY A 300 11.79 -0.01 -7.56
CA GLY A 300 11.62 -1.02 -6.55
C GLY A 300 10.15 -1.13 -6.10
N PRO A 301 9.87 -1.93 -5.06
CA PRO A 301 8.51 -2.14 -4.56
C PRO A 301 7.85 -0.82 -4.16
N ILE A 302 6.64 -0.57 -4.69
CA ILE A 302 5.81 0.58 -4.32
C ILE A 302 4.72 0.06 -3.38
N GLN A 303 4.67 0.57 -2.15
CA GLN A 303 3.73 0.09 -1.14
C GLN A 303 2.32 0.69 -1.32
N GLY A 304 2.24 1.93 -1.76
CA GLY A 304 1.01 2.66 -2.00
C GLY A 304 0.66 2.73 -3.48
N SER A 305 0.58 3.93 -4.04
CA SER A 305 0.03 4.15 -5.38
C SER A 305 1.06 4.69 -6.36
N LEU A 306 1.03 4.15 -7.59
CA LEU A 306 1.70 4.72 -8.77
C LEU A 306 0.67 5.51 -9.58
N TRP A 307 0.83 6.82 -9.68
CA TRP A 307 -0.03 7.71 -10.45
C TRP A 307 0.75 8.30 -11.61
N LEU A 308 0.33 8.03 -12.84
CA LEU A 308 0.98 8.54 -14.05
C LEU A 308 -0.03 9.31 -14.89
N GLU A 309 0.30 10.55 -15.22
CA GLU A 309 -0.59 11.47 -15.92
C GLU A 309 0.17 12.15 -17.06
N ASN A 310 -0.45 12.20 -18.23
CA ASN A 310 0.09 12.84 -19.42
C ASN A 310 1.52 12.39 -19.82
N CYS A 311 1.83 11.09 -19.63
CA CYS A 311 3.13 10.51 -19.97
C CYS A 311 3.16 9.97 -21.42
N SER A 312 4.23 10.24 -22.18
CA SER A 312 4.36 9.86 -23.60
C SER A 312 5.69 9.15 -23.89
N ASN A 313 5.66 8.03 -24.61
CA ASN A 313 6.85 7.21 -24.93
C ASN A 313 7.72 6.84 -23.71
N CYS A 314 7.11 6.65 -22.54
CA CYS A 314 7.83 6.23 -21.34
C CYS A 314 7.82 4.70 -21.16
N THR A 315 8.87 4.16 -20.55
CA THR A 315 8.97 2.76 -20.11
C THR A 315 8.99 2.73 -18.59
N PHE A 316 8.20 1.87 -17.96
CA PHE A 316 8.03 1.77 -16.51
C PHE A 316 8.28 0.33 -16.03
#